data_AF-A0A932DL59-F1
#
_entry.id   AF-A0A932DL59-F1
#
_cell.length_a   1.000
_cell.length_b   1.000
_cell.length_c   1.000
_cell.angle_alpha   90.00
_cell.angle_beta   90.00
_cell.angle_gamma   90.00
#
_symmetry.space_group_name_H-M   'P 1'
#
loop_
_entity.id
_entity.type
_entity.pdbx_description
1 polymer ?
#
loop_
_entity_poly.entity_id
_entity_poly.type
_entity_poly.pdbx_seq_one_letter_code
_entity_poly.pdbx_strand_id
1 'polypeptide(L)'
;MQPLRLGNLRHGDTVSVLLEFLVEKAGVGIHNVARLSAISDVLSVGSTNERWQADLQLPVADKPAAVPPLAIIQALDKVTLYHLQEKAWAAIEGGDVVMATRRLERVASKLLAGNEPELAGVVMREIDRVGNTQQVSAEGRKRIKYGTRALIAAPRDTR
;
A
#
# COMPACT_ATOMS: atom_id res chain seq x y z
N MET A 1 18.26 -2.54 -16.83
CA MET A 1 17.09 -2.49 -15.92
C MET A 1 15.83 -2.33 -16.75
N GLN A 2 14.83 -3.17 -16.54
CA GLN A 2 13.54 -3.03 -17.23
C GLN A 2 12.73 -1.93 -16.51
N PRO A 3 12.16 -0.94 -17.24
CA PRO A 3 11.38 0.12 -16.61
C PRO A 3 10.08 -0.45 -16.02
N LEU A 4 9.68 0.05 -14.85
CA LEU A 4 8.38 -0.25 -14.26
C LEU A 4 7.28 0.40 -15.11
N ARG A 5 6.38 -0.41 -15.68
CA ARG A 5 5.25 0.09 -16.47
C ARG A 5 4.12 0.52 -15.54
N LEU A 6 3.82 1.81 -15.52
CA LEU A 6 2.74 2.40 -14.71
C LEU A 6 1.38 2.42 -15.44
N GLY A 7 1.36 2.11 -16.74
CA GLY A 7 0.14 2.05 -17.54
C GLY A 7 -0.34 3.43 -17.99
N ASN A 8 -1.63 3.54 -18.28
CA ASN A 8 -2.24 4.76 -18.79
C ASN A 8 -2.68 5.66 -17.63
N LEU A 9 -2.25 6.92 -17.66
CA LEU A 9 -2.71 7.95 -16.72
C LEU A 9 -3.73 8.84 -17.42
N ARG A 10 -4.96 8.90 -16.89
CA ARG A 10 -5.99 9.80 -17.43
C ARG A 10 -5.79 11.20 -16.87
N HIS A 11 -6.29 12.19 -17.59
CA HIS A 11 -6.28 13.56 -17.11
C HIS A 11 -7.05 13.68 -15.78
N GLY A 12 -6.40 14.23 -14.75
CA GLY A 12 -6.97 14.39 -13.40
C GLY A 12 -6.71 13.19 -12.46
N ASP A 13 -6.35 12.02 -12.98
CA ASP A 13 -5.98 10.88 -12.15
C ASP A 13 -4.55 11.06 -11.61
N THR A 14 -4.30 10.54 -10.41
CA THR A 14 -2.95 10.51 -9.82
C THR A 14 -2.48 9.07 -9.64
N VAL A 15 -1.25 8.79 -10.05
CA VAL A 15 -0.56 7.52 -9.73
C VAL A 15 0.45 7.78 -8.62
N SER A 16 0.35 6.99 -7.56
CA SER A 16 1.29 7.03 -6.43
C SER A 16 2.11 5.74 -6.40
N VAL A 17 3.42 5.87 -6.18
CA VAL A 17 4.35 4.74 -6.06
C VAL A 17 5.12 4.89 -4.75
N LEU A 18 5.16 3.82 -3.96
CA LEU A 18 6.02 3.73 -2.78
C LEU A 18 7.28 2.97 -3.17
N LEU A 19 8.44 3.59 -2.96
CA LEU A 19 9.75 3.03 -3.26
C LEU A 19 10.54 2.89 -1.96
N GLU A 20 11.21 1.76 -1.80
CA GLU A 20 12.15 1.51 -0.70
C GLU A 20 13.57 1.50 -1.26
N PHE A 21 14.49 2.18 -0.56
CA PHE A 21 15.89 2.27 -0.92
C PHE A 21 16.74 1.78 0.25
N LEU A 22 17.68 0.87 -0.04
CA LEU A 22 18.74 0.54 0.89
C LEU A 22 19.90 1.51 0.63
N VAL A 23 20.22 2.33 1.62
CA VAL A 23 21.32 3.30 1.55
C VAL A 23 22.41 2.92 2.54
N GLU A 24 23.67 3.08 2.16
CA GLU A 24 24.78 2.93 3.09
C GLU A 24 24.75 4.04 4.14
N LYS A 25 25.39 3.80 5.29
CA LYS A 25 25.47 4.79 6.37
C LYS A 25 26.21 6.02 5.87
N ALA A 26 25.47 7.09 5.61
CA ALA A 26 26.01 8.36 5.16
C ALA A 26 26.33 9.29 6.35
N GLY A 27 27.38 10.11 6.21
CA GLY A 27 27.70 11.16 7.17
C GLY A 27 26.67 12.29 7.17
N VAL A 28 26.75 13.21 8.13
CA VAL A 28 25.90 14.41 8.16
C VAL A 28 26.08 15.21 6.87
N GLY A 29 24.97 15.63 6.26
CA GLY A 29 24.96 16.35 4.99
C GLY A 29 23.77 15.97 4.10
N ILE A 30 23.76 16.50 2.87
CA ILE A 30 22.75 16.17 1.86
C ILE A 30 23.37 15.22 0.85
N HIS A 31 22.75 14.06 0.67
CA HIS A 31 23.23 13.02 -0.24
C HIS A 31 22.24 12.78 -1.36
N ASN A 32 22.70 12.74 -2.61
CA ASN A 32 21.85 12.27 -3.70
C ASN A 32 21.82 10.74 -3.67
N VAL A 33 20.66 10.15 -3.39
CA VAL A 33 20.52 8.71 -3.18
C VAL A 33 19.95 7.97 -4.39
N ALA A 34 19.25 8.68 -5.28
CA ALA A 34 18.70 8.10 -6.50
C ALA A 34 18.28 9.18 -7.50
N ARG A 35 18.30 8.84 -8.79
CA ARG A 35 17.64 9.61 -9.85
C ARG A 35 16.50 8.79 -10.44
N LEU A 36 15.30 9.33 -10.35
CA LEU A 36 14.11 8.77 -10.99
C LEU A 36 13.96 9.38 -12.39
N SER A 37 13.61 8.54 -13.36
CA SER A 37 13.23 8.99 -14.69
C SER A 37 11.93 8.31 -15.11
N ALA A 38 10.95 9.09 -15.55
CA ALA A 38 9.72 8.61 -16.15
C ALA A 38 9.72 8.96 -17.65
N ILE A 39 9.16 8.07 -18.45
CA ILE A 39 8.96 8.27 -19.89
C ILE A 39 7.47 8.08 -20.16
N SER A 40 6.88 9.01 -20.89
CA SER A 40 5.45 8.99 -21.21
C SER A 40 5.17 9.52 -22.61
N ASP A 41 4.08 9.05 -23.20
CA ASP A 41 3.50 9.65 -24.40
C ASP A 41 2.31 10.53 -23.97
N VAL A 42 2.34 11.81 -24.32
CA VAL A 42 1.29 12.77 -23.97
C VAL A 42 0.41 13.03 -25.19
N LEU A 43 -0.68 12.28 -25.26
CA LEU A 43 -1.57 12.24 -26.42
C LEU A 43 -2.24 13.60 -26.71
N SER A 44 -2.53 14.42 -25.71
CA SER A 44 -3.23 15.70 -25.88
C SER A 44 -2.43 16.75 -26.67
N VAL A 45 -1.11 16.67 -26.63
CA VAL A 45 -0.19 17.59 -27.35
C VAL A 45 0.62 16.87 -28.43
N GLY A 46 0.33 15.60 -28.70
CA GLY A 46 1.06 14.79 -29.69
C GLY A 46 2.54 14.55 -29.33
N SER A 47 2.93 14.75 -28.08
CA SER A 47 4.29 14.56 -27.58
C SER A 47 4.53 13.07 -27.33
N THR A 48 5.65 12.54 -27.83
CA THR A 48 6.05 11.15 -27.61
C THR A 48 7.41 11.11 -26.92
N ASN A 49 7.64 10.07 -26.10
CA ASN A 49 8.87 9.92 -25.31
C ASN A 49 9.22 11.12 -24.44
N GLU A 50 8.23 11.82 -23.91
CA GLU A 50 8.45 12.90 -22.96
C GLU A 50 9.13 12.33 -21.71
N ARG A 51 10.22 12.97 -21.30
CA ARG A 51 11.05 12.49 -20.20
C ARG A 51 10.97 13.45 -19.02
N TRP A 52 10.54 12.92 -17.89
CA TRP A 52 10.63 13.60 -16.60
C TRP A 52 11.76 13.00 -15.78
N GLN A 53 12.46 13.84 -15.03
CA GLN A 53 13.53 13.41 -14.12
C GLN A 53 13.38 14.09 -12.76
N ALA A 54 13.67 13.36 -11.70
CA ALA A 54 13.80 13.88 -10.36
C ALA A 54 14.96 13.24 -9.62
N ASP A 55 15.74 14.07 -8.93
CA ASP A 55 16.78 13.62 -8.02
C ASP A 55 16.18 13.49 -6.60
N LEU A 56 16.42 12.35 -5.97
CA LEU A 56 16.04 12.07 -4.59
C LEU A 56 17.22 12.41 -3.68
N GLN A 57 17.03 13.40 -2.83
CA GLN A 57 18.03 13.84 -1.85
C GLN A 57 17.65 13.37 -0.45
N LEU A 58 18.64 12.84 0.27
CA LEU A 58 18.53 12.42 1.66
C LEU A 58 19.32 13.40 2.55
N PRO A 59 18.64 14.31 3.27
CA PRO A 59 19.28 15.09 4.32
C PRO A 59 19.53 14.20 5.54
N VAL A 60 20.80 14.08 5.94
CA VAL A 60 21.24 13.36 7.14
C VAL A 60 21.72 14.37 8.16
N ALA A 61 21.16 14.31 9.37
CA ALA A 61 21.49 15.20 10.48
C ALA A 61 21.61 14.41 11.79
N ASP A 62 22.43 14.90 12.73
CA ASP A 62 22.58 14.29 14.06
C ASP A 62 21.29 14.32 14.88
N LYS A 63 20.43 15.31 14.62
CA LYS A 63 19.10 15.48 15.20
C LYS A 63 18.07 15.60 14.09
N PRO A 64 17.59 14.48 13.51
CA PRO A 64 16.59 14.52 12.46
C PRO A 64 15.26 15.04 12.99
N ALA A 65 14.43 15.61 12.10
CA ALA A 65 13.05 15.93 12.43
C ALA A 65 12.30 14.64 12.82
N ALA A 66 11.46 14.73 13.86
CA ALA A 66 10.97 13.56 14.58
C ALA A 66 9.83 12.77 13.88
N VAL A 67 9.20 13.32 12.83
CA VAL A 67 7.95 12.76 12.30
C VAL A 67 8.07 12.42 10.81
N PRO A 68 7.83 11.15 10.41
CA PRO A 68 7.78 10.79 9.01
C PRO A 68 6.59 11.45 8.29
N PRO A 69 6.70 11.75 6.99
CA PRO A 69 5.58 12.25 6.20
C PRO A 69 4.34 11.36 6.32
N LEU A 70 3.19 11.98 6.60
CA LEU A 70 1.92 11.28 6.79
C LEU A 70 1.54 10.40 5.58
N ALA A 71 1.85 10.86 4.36
CA ALA A 71 1.60 10.10 3.14
C ALA A 71 2.35 8.74 3.11
N ILE A 72 3.58 8.69 3.64
CA ILE A 72 4.37 7.45 3.73
C ILE A 72 3.74 6.50 4.75
N ILE A 73 3.36 7.02 5.92
CA ILE A 73 2.68 6.23 6.97
C ILE A 73 1.39 5.62 6.40
N GLN A 74 0.58 6.41 5.73
CA GLN A 74 -0.68 5.96 5.12
C GLN A 74 -0.46 4.94 4.01
N ALA A 75 0.57 5.11 3.18
CA ALA A 75 0.92 4.12 2.15
C ALA A 75 1.37 2.79 2.78
N LEU A 76 2.21 2.84 3.83
CA LEU A 76 2.67 1.66 4.56
C LEU A 76 1.53 0.93 5.27
N ASP A 77 0.54 1.66 5.81
CA ASP A 77 -0.64 1.05 6.43
C ASP A 77 -1.45 0.22 5.42
N LYS A 78 -1.62 0.72 4.20
CA LYS A 78 -2.32 0.01 3.12
C LYS A 78 -1.56 -1.26 2.71
N VAL A 79 -0.23 -1.20 2.58
CA VAL A 79 0.61 -2.37 2.30
C VAL A 79 0.51 -3.38 3.45
N THR A 80 0.53 -2.91 4.69
CA THR A 80 0.43 -3.76 5.88
C THR A 80 -0.92 -4.48 5.93
N LEU A 81 -2.03 -3.80 5.63
CA LEU A 81 -3.36 -4.41 5.50
C LEU A 81 -3.35 -5.56 4.49
N TYR A 82 -2.78 -5.32 3.31
CA TYR A 82 -2.66 -6.34 2.26
C TYR A 82 -1.82 -7.55 2.72
N HIS A 83 -0.70 -7.33 3.40
CA HIS A 83 0.10 -8.44 3.92
C HIS A 83 -0.57 -9.21 5.06
N LEU A 84 -1.29 -8.52 5.95
CA LEU A 84 -2.00 -9.16 7.06
C LEU A 84 -3.12 -10.08 6.54
N GLN A 85 -3.89 -9.65 5.53
CA GLN A 85 -4.92 -10.52 4.93
C GLN A 85 -4.30 -11.76 4.24
N GLU A 86 -3.21 -11.63 3.48
CA GLU A 86 -2.60 -12.77 2.79
C GLU A 86 -2.05 -13.78 3.79
N LYS A 87 -1.42 -13.29 4.88
CA LYS A 87 -0.97 -14.14 5.99
C LYS A 87 -2.12 -14.77 6.77
N ALA A 88 -3.30 -14.15 6.81
CA ALA A 88 -4.49 -14.77 7.39
C ALA A 88 -5.00 -15.92 6.51
N TRP A 89 -5.03 -15.72 5.19
CA TRP A 89 -5.41 -16.77 4.24
C TRP A 89 -4.46 -17.97 4.29
N ALA A 90 -3.14 -17.73 4.30
CA ALA A 90 -2.16 -18.79 4.44
C ALA A 90 -2.31 -19.57 5.76
N ALA A 91 -2.68 -18.90 6.86
CA ALA A 91 -2.93 -19.57 8.14
C ALA A 91 -4.19 -20.45 8.10
N ILE A 92 -5.27 -19.99 7.46
CA ILE A 92 -6.49 -20.78 7.26
C ILE A 92 -6.20 -22.01 6.41
N GLU A 93 -5.46 -21.84 5.30
CA GLU A 93 -5.05 -22.95 4.42
C GLU A 93 -4.14 -23.95 5.14
N GLY A 94 -3.32 -23.48 6.10
CA GLY A 94 -2.49 -24.32 6.96
C GLY A 94 -3.21 -24.90 8.19
N GLY A 95 -4.51 -24.61 8.39
CA GLY A 95 -5.29 -25.08 9.54
C GLY A 95 -5.05 -24.33 10.86
N ASP A 96 -4.24 -23.27 10.87
CA ASP A 96 -4.01 -22.43 12.05
C ASP A 96 -5.08 -21.34 12.17
N VAL A 97 -6.26 -21.77 12.62
CA VAL A 97 -7.45 -20.92 12.80
C VAL A 97 -7.20 -19.82 13.83
N VAL A 98 -6.45 -20.10 14.90
CA VAL A 98 -6.18 -19.13 15.97
C VAL A 98 -5.34 -17.97 15.44
N MET A 99 -4.27 -18.29 14.70
CA MET A 99 -3.40 -17.29 14.10
C MET A 99 -4.13 -16.51 12.98
N ALA A 100 -4.97 -17.19 12.21
CA ALA A 100 -5.80 -16.56 11.18
C ALA A 100 -6.74 -15.51 11.78
N THR A 101 -7.51 -15.87 12.79
CA THR A 101 -8.46 -14.98 13.47
C THR A 101 -7.75 -13.76 14.04
N ARG A 102 -6.63 -13.94 14.76
CA ARG A 102 -5.83 -12.82 15.29
C ARG A 102 -5.33 -11.86 14.20
N ARG A 103 -5.01 -12.37 13.01
CA ARG A 103 -4.60 -11.51 11.88
C ARG A 103 -5.79 -10.77 11.29
N LEU A 104 -6.92 -11.42 11.11
CA LEU A 104 -8.15 -10.78 10.64
C LEU A 104 -8.65 -9.71 11.61
N GLU A 105 -8.55 -9.92 12.93
CA GLU A 105 -8.87 -8.90 13.93
C GLU A 105 -8.01 -7.65 13.74
N ARG A 106 -6.70 -7.81 13.53
CA ARG A 106 -5.80 -6.68 13.23
C ARG A 106 -6.16 -5.97 11.93
N VAL A 107 -6.59 -6.71 10.91
CA VAL A 107 -7.09 -6.14 9.65
C VAL A 107 -8.33 -5.29 9.94
N ALA A 108 -9.31 -5.82 10.67
CA ALA A 108 -10.53 -5.10 11.02
C ALA A 108 -10.23 -3.81 11.82
N SER A 109 -9.37 -3.88 12.84
CA SER A 109 -8.97 -2.70 13.62
C SER A 109 -8.29 -1.63 12.76
N LYS A 110 -7.39 -2.04 11.85
CA LYS A 110 -6.74 -1.09 10.93
C LYS A 110 -7.71 -0.46 9.94
N LEU A 111 -8.69 -1.21 9.43
CA LEU A 111 -9.73 -0.68 8.56
C LEU A 111 -10.60 0.36 9.29
N LEU A 112 -11.00 0.09 10.54
CA LEU A 112 -11.74 1.05 11.35
C LEU A 112 -10.93 2.33 11.58
N ALA A 113 -9.65 2.21 11.95
CA ALA A 113 -8.76 3.37 12.10
C ALA A 113 -8.54 4.13 10.77
N GLY A 114 -8.66 3.43 9.63
CA GLY A 114 -8.58 4.00 8.29
C GLY A 114 -9.88 4.59 7.75
N ASN A 115 -10.95 4.66 8.56
CA ASN A 115 -12.30 5.10 8.16
C ASN A 115 -12.97 4.20 7.10
N GLU A 116 -12.75 2.88 7.18
CA GLU A 116 -13.32 1.86 6.29
C GLU A 116 -14.27 0.89 7.04
N PRO A 117 -15.36 1.40 7.67
CA PRO A 117 -16.21 0.59 8.55
C PRO A 117 -16.97 -0.53 7.83
N GLU A 118 -17.40 -0.30 6.59
CA GLU A 118 -18.12 -1.31 5.81
C GLU A 118 -17.23 -2.53 5.52
N LEU A 119 -15.98 -2.29 5.09
CA LEU A 119 -15.02 -3.33 4.82
C LEU A 119 -14.59 -4.03 6.11
N ALA A 120 -14.42 -3.28 7.21
CA ALA A 120 -14.16 -3.87 8.53
C ALA A 120 -15.29 -4.82 8.97
N GLY A 121 -16.55 -4.45 8.73
CA GLY A 121 -17.70 -5.31 9.02
C GLY A 121 -17.72 -6.60 8.20
N VAL A 122 -17.20 -6.60 6.97
CA VAL A 122 -16.99 -7.84 6.19
C VAL A 122 -15.95 -8.73 6.87
N VAL A 123 -14.83 -8.16 7.30
CA VAL A 123 -13.77 -8.90 7.98
C VAL A 123 -14.26 -9.51 9.29
N MET A 124 -15.05 -8.77 10.08
CA MET A 124 -15.63 -9.26 11.34
C MET A 124 -16.55 -10.47 11.15
N ARG A 125 -17.44 -10.45 10.14
CA ARG A 125 -18.28 -11.62 9.82
C ARG A 125 -17.44 -12.83 9.40
N GLU A 126 -16.34 -12.61 8.69
CA GLU A 126 -15.45 -13.71 8.32
C GLU A 126 -14.65 -14.26 9.52
N ILE A 127 -14.33 -13.43 10.52
CA ILE A 127 -13.74 -13.89 11.79
C ILE A 127 -14.69 -14.87 12.49
N ASP A 128 -15.95 -14.47 12.68
CA ASP A 128 -16.96 -15.33 13.35
C ASP A 128 -17.13 -16.65 12.61
N ARG A 129 -17.15 -16.59 11.27
CA ARG A 129 -17.31 -17.78 10.42
C ARG A 129 -16.07 -18.68 10.45
N VAL A 130 -14.86 -18.12 10.39
CA VAL A 130 -13.61 -18.88 10.53
C VAL A 130 -13.53 -19.57 11.90
N GLY A 131 -13.98 -18.90 12.97
CA GLY A 131 -14.07 -19.51 14.30
C GLY A 131 -15.00 -20.72 14.36
N ASN A 132 -16.14 -20.67 13.65
CA ASN A 132 -17.14 -21.74 13.66
C ASN A 132 -16.87 -22.85 12.65
N THR A 133 -16.35 -22.52 11.47
CA THR A 133 -16.26 -23.46 10.32
C THR A 133 -14.84 -23.76 9.89
N GLN A 134 -13.82 -23.13 10.50
CA GLN A 134 -12.40 -23.24 10.14
C GLN A 134 -12.07 -22.86 8.68
N GLN A 135 -12.97 -22.14 8.01
CA GLN A 135 -12.83 -21.80 6.59
C GLN A 135 -13.16 -20.32 6.37
N VAL A 136 -12.75 -19.73 5.24
CA VAL A 136 -13.21 -18.41 4.74
C VAL A 136 -14.25 -18.54 3.63
N SER A 137 -15.23 -17.64 3.54
CA SER A 137 -16.25 -17.70 2.49
C SER A 137 -15.62 -17.22 1.20
N ALA A 138 -16.03 -17.80 0.06
CA ALA A 138 -15.52 -17.35 -1.23
C ALA A 138 -15.86 -15.88 -1.49
N GLU A 139 -17.06 -15.45 -1.10
CA GLU A 139 -17.50 -14.06 -1.21
C GLU A 139 -16.68 -13.14 -0.28
N GLY A 140 -16.55 -13.47 1.00
CA GLY A 140 -15.82 -12.68 1.98
C GLY A 140 -14.35 -12.55 1.62
N ARG A 141 -13.70 -13.65 1.21
CA ARG A 141 -12.30 -13.64 0.72
C ARG A 141 -12.15 -12.68 -0.47
N LYS A 142 -13.10 -12.72 -1.41
CA LYS A 142 -13.11 -11.83 -2.57
C LYS A 142 -13.31 -10.37 -2.14
N ARG A 143 -14.33 -10.07 -1.35
CA ARG A 143 -14.64 -8.72 -0.89
C ARG A 143 -13.48 -8.10 -0.11
N ILE A 144 -12.85 -8.85 0.80
CA ILE A 144 -11.70 -8.39 1.57
C ILE A 144 -10.52 -8.11 0.65
N LYS A 145 -10.18 -9.05 -0.26
CA LYS A 145 -9.05 -8.89 -1.21
C LYS A 145 -9.21 -7.67 -2.12
N TYR A 146 -10.37 -7.50 -2.74
CA TYR A 146 -10.58 -6.39 -3.68
C TYR A 146 -10.84 -5.06 -2.95
N GLY A 147 -11.50 -5.09 -1.78
CA GLY A 147 -11.70 -3.92 -0.94
C GLY A 147 -10.37 -3.33 -0.47
N THR A 148 -9.47 -4.13 0.10
CA THR A 148 -8.15 -3.64 0.53
C THR A 148 -7.29 -3.18 -0.64
N ARG A 149 -7.39 -3.83 -1.81
CA ARG A 149 -6.70 -3.39 -3.03
C ARG A 149 -7.21 -2.03 -3.52
N ALA A 150 -8.51 -1.76 -3.42
CA ALA A 150 -9.08 -0.47 -3.79
C ALA A 150 -8.51 0.67 -2.93
N LEU A 151 -8.21 0.42 -1.64
CA LEU A 151 -7.57 1.41 -0.76
C LEU A 151 -6.20 1.85 -1.28
N ILE A 152 -5.47 0.96 -1.96
CA ILE A 152 -4.16 1.27 -2.57
C ILE A 152 -4.35 2.10 -3.85
N ALA A 153 -5.36 1.78 -4.64
CA ALA A 153 -5.61 2.39 -5.95
C ALA A 153 -6.33 3.74 -5.89
N ALA A 154 -7.12 4.01 -4.85
CA ALA A 154 -7.86 5.26 -4.71
C ALA A 154 -6.93 6.37 -4.20
N PRO A 155 -6.78 7.49 -4.96
CA PRO A 155 -6.35 8.75 -4.37
C PRO A 155 -7.36 9.11 -3.27
N ARG A 156 -6.88 9.64 -2.15
CA ARG A 156 -7.81 10.27 -1.20
C ARG A 156 -8.26 11.57 -1.85
N ASP A 157 -9.52 11.65 -2.25
CA ASP A 157 -10.16 12.93 -2.50
C ASP A 157 -10.12 13.70 -1.17
N THR A 158 -9.17 14.63 -1.05
CA THR A 158 -9.28 15.73 -0.10
C THR A 158 -10.39 16.64 -0.60
N ARG A 159 -11.62 16.34 -0.17
CA ARG A 159 -12.68 17.35 -0.08
C ARG A 159 -12.46 18.24 1.13
#